data_AF-A0A1F5G4C1-F1
#
_entry.id   AF-A0A1F5G4C1-F1
#
_cell.length_a   1.000
_cell.length_b   1.000
_cell.length_c   1.000
_cell.angle_alpha   90.00
_cell.angle_beta   90.00
_cell.angle_gamma   90.00
#
_symmetry.space_group_name_H-M   'P 1'
#
loop_
_entity.id
_entity.type
_entity.pdbx_description
1 polymer ?
#
loop_
_entity_poly.entity_id
_entity_poly.type
_entity_poly.pdbx_seq_one_letter_code
_entity_poly.pdbx_strand_id
1 'polypeptide(L)'
;MSWEEKSDSAADAQAEALKDIFKAEHKHEQNFEGLLEKSEKPLIRVRAVFPFDFFPDELTVDVSKVNFIHKELLSKRVQSIYIRNISDVVVNTGIFFANLGIIDFGFAGNSINVNYLKNNEALKVRRIIQGLVVCARQGIDITQFEAEHFKYKIELLGEEKVEDLSGSLPVK
;
A
#
# COMPACT_ATOMS: atom_id res chain seq x y z
N MET A 1 46.39 39.85 4.80
CA MET A 1 45.18 39.02 4.64
C MET A 1 45.24 37.97 5.72
N SER A 2 44.33 38.10 6.68
CA SER A 2 44.49 37.59 8.05
C SER A 2 44.27 36.09 8.12
N TRP A 3 45.01 35.45 9.03
CA TRP A 3 44.89 34.02 9.35
C TRP A 3 43.54 33.68 10.03
N GLU A 4 42.78 34.70 10.44
CA GLU A 4 41.47 34.62 11.10
C GLU A 4 40.30 34.37 10.13
N GLU A 5 40.36 34.90 8.89
CA GLU A 5 39.28 34.69 7.88
C GLU A 5 39.16 33.24 7.41
N LYS A 6 40.26 32.48 7.46
CA LYS A 6 40.27 31.05 7.08
C LYS A 6 39.79 30.12 8.19
N SER A 7 39.87 30.52 9.47
CA SER A 7 39.39 29.68 10.58
C SER A 7 37.88 29.76 10.74
N ASP A 8 37.28 30.94 10.54
CA ASP A 8 35.83 31.12 10.63
C ASP A 8 35.09 30.39 9.50
N SER A 9 35.61 30.46 8.26
CA SER A 9 35.04 29.75 7.11
C SER A 9 35.05 28.21 7.26
N ALA A 10 36.02 27.65 7.96
CA ALA A 10 36.10 26.21 8.20
C ALA A 10 35.18 25.75 9.34
N ALA A 11 35.01 26.59 10.37
CA ALA A 11 34.09 26.33 11.48
C ALA A 11 32.61 26.44 11.04
N ASP A 12 32.29 27.42 10.19
CA ASP A 12 30.94 27.59 9.64
C ASP A 12 30.54 26.43 8.72
N ALA A 13 31.45 25.97 7.86
CA ALA A 13 31.22 24.81 6.99
C ALA A 13 31.01 23.50 7.80
N GLN A 14 31.74 23.33 8.91
CA GLN A 14 31.56 22.18 9.80
C GLN A 14 30.24 22.25 10.58
N ALA A 15 29.84 23.44 11.03
CA ALA A 15 28.57 23.64 11.72
C ALA A 15 27.36 23.42 10.81
N GLU A 16 27.45 23.80 9.53
CA GLU A 16 26.38 23.57 8.55
C GLU A 16 26.25 22.09 8.17
N ALA A 17 27.38 21.40 7.95
CA ALA A 17 27.38 19.94 7.74
C ALA A 17 26.81 19.16 8.94
N LEU A 18 27.14 19.56 10.18
CA LEU A 18 26.60 18.97 11.40
C LEU A 18 25.09 19.19 11.52
N LYS A 19 24.58 20.39 11.17
CA LYS A 19 23.13 20.67 11.17
C LYS A 19 22.39 19.84 10.13
N ASP A 20 22.96 19.66 8.95
CA ASP A 20 22.35 18.82 7.91
C ASP A 20 22.32 17.35 8.30
N ILE A 21 23.39 16.84 8.95
CA ILE A 21 23.42 15.49 9.52
C ILE A 21 22.35 15.35 10.62
N PHE A 22 22.29 16.28 11.57
CA PHE A 22 21.30 16.25 12.66
C PHE A 22 19.86 16.32 12.13
N LYS A 23 19.63 17.14 11.10
CA LYS A 23 18.32 17.27 10.45
C LYS A 23 17.94 16.02 9.65
N ALA A 24 18.91 15.38 9.00
CA ALA A 24 18.71 14.11 8.30
C ALA A 24 18.44 12.96 9.28
N GLU A 25 19.17 12.91 10.40
CA GLU A 25 19.06 11.88 11.44
C GLU A 25 17.72 11.99 12.18
N HIS A 26 17.32 13.19 12.62
CA HIS A 26 16.00 13.41 13.20
C HIS A 26 14.85 13.14 12.23
N LYS A 27 15.01 13.46 10.94
CA LYS A 27 14.02 13.11 9.91
C LYS A 27 13.94 11.59 9.72
N HIS A 28 15.06 10.88 9.83
CA HIS A 28 15.10 9.43 9.75
C HIS A 28 14.41 8.75 10.95
N GLU A 29 14.65 9.25 12.17
CA GLU A 29 14.01 8.75 13.39
C GLU A 29 12.51 9.00 13.40
N GLN A 30 12.07 10.22 13.05
CA GLN A 30 10.65 10.56 12.95
C GLN A 30 9.93 9.71 11.89
N ASN A 31 10.60 9.46 10.76
CA ASN A 31 10.08 8.56 9.74
C ASN A 31 10.00 7.11 10.24
N PHE A 32 10.93 6.66 11.09
CA PHE A 32 10.93 5.31 11.66
C PHE A 32 9.84 5.09 12.71
N GLU A 33 9.66 6.04 13.63
CA GLU A 33 8.56 5.98 14.62
C GLU A 33 7.19 6.05 13.96
N GLY A 34 7.03 6.95 12.97
CA GLY A 34 5.81 7.03 12.17
C GLY A 34 5.52 5.77 11.36
N LEU A 35 6.55 5.00 10.97
CA LEU A 35 6.38 3.68 10.33
C LEU A 35 5.95 2.60 11.33
N LEU A 36 6.49 2.61 12.55
CA LEU A 36 6.13 1.65 13.59
C LEU A 36 4.66 1.80 13.97
N GLU A 37 4.22 3.02 14.28
CA GLU A 37 2.83 3.29 14.70
C GLU A 37 1.82 2.94 13.59
N LYS A 38 2.16 3.21 12.33
CA LYS A 38 1.31 2.89 11.17
C LYS A 38 1.36 1.41 10.76
N SER A 39 2.43 0.69 11.09
CA SER A 39 2.53 -0.74 10.84
C SER A 39 1.78 -1.58 11.88
N GLU A 40 1.43 -1.02 13.04
CA GLU A 40 0.70 -1.75 14.09
C GLU A 40 -0.77 -2.01 13.72
N LYS A 41 -1.37 -1.21 12.84
CA LYS A 41 -2.78 -1.34 12.45
C LYS A 41 -2.96 -1.47 10.94
N PRO A 42 -3.56 -2.57 10.44
CA PRO A 42 -3.86 -2.70 9.03
C PRO A 42 -4.87 -1.63 8.59
N LEU A 43 -4.67 -1.05 7.40
CA LEU A 43 -5.59 -0.07 6.81
C LEU A 43 -6.96 -0.69 6.54
N ILE A 44 -6.97 -1.94 6.10
CA ILE A 44 -8.19 -2.71 5.88
C ILE A 44 -7.91 -4.20 6.09
N ARG A 45 -8.89 -4.89 6.66
CA ARG A 45 -8.97 -6.34 6.77
C ARG A 45 -10.30 -6.78 6.16
N VAL A 46 -10.24 -7.73 5.24
CA VAL A 46 -11.43 -8.36 4.63
C VAL A 46 -11.33 -9.86 4.76
N ARG A 47 -12.49 -10.53 4.71
CA ARG A 47 -12.60 -11.98 4.88
C ARG A 47 -13.61 -12.53 3.88
N ALA A 48 -13.32 -13.71 3.34
CA ALA A 48 -14.27 -14.44 2.50
C ALA A 48 -15.58 -14.74 3.25
N VAL A 49 -16.68 -14.83 2.49
CA VAL A 49 -18.03 -15.00 3.06
C VAL A 49 -18.37 -16.48 3.26
N PHE A 50 -18.74 -16.85 4.48
CA PHE A 50 -19.34 -18.15 4.85
C PHE A 50 -20.81 -18.21 4.35
N PRO A 51 -21.38 -19.35 3.87
CA PRO A 51 -20.99 -20.76 4.08
C PRO A 51 -20.23 -21.44 2.94
N PHE A 52 -19.84 -20.70 1.90
CA PHE A 52 -19.14 -21.28 0.75
C PHE A 52 -17.69 -21.67 1.07
N ASP A 53 -17.15 -21.16 2.17
CA ASP A 53 -15.83 -21.47 2.69
C ASP A 53 -15.90 -21.73 4.21
N PHE A 54 -15.65 -22.96 4.62
CA PHE A 54 -15.63 -23.35 6.05
C PHE A 54 -14.46 -22.74 6.80
N PHE A 55 -13.40 -22.35 6.10
CA PHE A 55 -12.19 -21.76 6.65
C PHE A 55 -11.87 -20.47 5.89
N PRO A 56 -12.68 -19.43 6.06
CA PRO A 56 -12.64 -18.27 5.18
C PRO A 56 -11.28 -17.58 5.20
N ASP A 57 -10.72 -17.49 4.01
CA ASP A 57 -9.49 -16.76 3.72
C ASP A 57 -9.62 -15.28 4.13
N GLU A 58 -8.50 -14.71 4.57
CA GLU A 58 -8.42 -13.30 4.95
C GLU A 58 -7.37 -12.57 4.13
N LEU A 59 -7.61 -11.28 3.92
CA LEU A 59 -6.65 -10.36 3.33
C LEU A 59 -6.53 -9.12 4.19
N THR A 60 -5.29 -8.76 4.53
CA THR A 60 -4.96 -7.51 5.23
C THR A 60 -4.07 -6.65 4.36
N VAL A 61 -4.38 -5.35 4.31
CA VAL A 61 -3.54 -4.36 3.63
C VAL A 61 -2.94 -3.45 4.68
N ASP A 62 -1.62 -3.47 4.74
CA ASP A 62 -0.83 -2.53 5.52
C ASP A 62 -0.25 -1.47 4.58
N VAL A 63 0.37 -0.44 5.16
CA VAL A 63 1.02 0.64 4.41
C VAL A 63 2.14 0.13 3.50
N SER A 64 2.86 -0.91 3.94
CA SER A 64 4.05 -1.44 3.27
C SER A 64 3.81 -2.73 2.47
N LYS A 65 2.81 -3.52 2.84
CA LYS A 65 2.58 -4.87 2.30
C LYS A 65 1.11 -5.27 2.33
N VAL A 66 0.76 -6.23 1.50
CA VAL A 66 -0.51 -6.96 1.53
C VAL A 66 -0.24 -8.36 2.03
N ASN A 67 -1.03 -8.84 2.99
CA ASN A 67 -0.93 -10.21 3.50
C ASN A 67 -2.18 -11.00 3.12
N PHE A 68 -1.94 -12.16 2.54
CA PHE A 68 -2.93 -13.19 2.25
C PHE A 68 -2.83 -14.27 3.31
N ILE A 69 -3.95 -14.60 3.93
CA ILE A 69 -4.05 -15.59 4.98
C ILE A 69 -5.00 -16.66 4.48
N HIS A 70 -4.42 -17.75 4.00
CA HIS A 70 -5.19 -18.93 3.62
C HIS A 70 -5.38 -19.83 4.82
N LYS A 71 -6.61 -20.25 5.08
CA LYS A 71 -6.92 -21.12 6.20
C LYS A 71 -7.42 -22.46 5.68
N GLU A 72 -6.92 -23.50 6.31
CA GLU A 72 -7.33 -24.87 6.11
C GLU A 72 -7.66 -25.47 7.47
N LEU A 73 -8.22 -26.68 7.50
CA LEU A 73 -8.69 -27.33 8.73
C LEU A 73 -7.63 -27.41 9.85
N LEU A 74 -6.35 -27.62 9.49
CA LEU A 74 -5.24 -27.82 10.43
C LEU A 74 -4.04 -26.87 10.16
N SER A 75 -4.14 -26.05 9.13
CA SER A 75 -3.02 -25.25 8.60
C SER A 75 -3.46 -23.82 8.32
N LYS A 76 -2.50 -22.91 8.44
CA LYS A 76 -2.63 -21.52 8.03
C LYS A 76 -1.41 -21.15 7.23
N ARG A 77 -1.62 -20.69 5.99
CA ARG A 77 -0.55 -20.20 5.13
C ARG A 77 -0.65 -18.68 5.03
N VAL A 78 0.42 -17.98 5.40
CA VAL A 78 0.51 -16.52 5.26
C VAL A 78 1.48 -16.20 4.14
N GLN A 79 1.03 -15.44 3.14
CA GLN A 79 1.85 -14.95 2.04
C GLN A 79 1.79 -13.43 2.02
N SER A 80 2.94 -12.77 1.98
CA SER A 80 3.04 -11.32 2.00
C SER A 80 3.68 -10.81 0.73
N ILE A 81 3.07 -9.79 0.11
CA ILE A 81 3.61 -9.09 -1.06
C ILE A 81 3.83 -7.63 -0.67
N TYR A 82 5.05 -7.11 -0.91
CA TYR A 82 5.33 -5.69 -0.71
C TYR A 82 4.56 -4.84 -1.73
N ILE A 83 3.99 -3.72 -1.29
CA ILE A 83 3.27 -2.79 -2.18
C ILE A 83 4.12 -2.39 -3.39
N ARG A 84 5.43 -2.18 -3.19
CA ARG A 84 6.39 -1.83 -4.25
C ARG A 84 6.52 -2.91 -5.34
N ASN A 85 6.24 -4.16 -5.02
CA ASN A 85 6.40 -5.29 -5.94
C ASN A 85 5.08 -5.63 -6.65
N ILE A 86 3.98 -4.99 -6.29
CA ILE A 86 2.69 -5.22 -6.94
C ILE A 86 2.72 -4.60 -8.34
N SER A 87 2.56 -5.47 -9.33
CA SER A 87 2.41 -5.09 -10.73
C SER A 87 0.98 -4.63 -10.99
N ASP A 88 0.00 -5.46 -10.61
CA ASP A 88 -1.41 -5.22 -10.87
C ASP A 88 -2.32 -5.84 -9.80
N VAL A 89 -3.53 -5.29 -9.69
CA VAL A 89 -4.59 -5.74 -8.77
C VAL A 89 -5.89 -5.90 -9.56
N VAL A 90 -6.32 -7.15 -9.70
CA VAL A 90 -7.49 -7.53 -10.49
C VAL A 90 -8.63 -7.89 -9.56
N VAL A 91 -9.82 -7.34 -9.83
CA VAL A 91 -11.05 -7.75 -9.16
C VAL A 91 -12.04 -8.21 -10.21
N ASN A 92 -12.52 -9.43 -10.06
CA ASN A 92 -13.60 -9.98 -10.87
C ASN A 92 -14.86 -10.06 -10.02
N THR A 93 -15.86 -9.24 -10.34
CA THR A 93 -17.14 -9.18 -9.61
C THR A 93 -18.17 -10.11 -10.25
N GLY A 94 -18.80 -10.93 -9.42
CA GLY A 94 -20.01 -11.67 -9.74
C GLY A 94 -21.25 -11.00 -9.16
N ILE A 95 -22.39 -11.66 -9.31
CA ILE A 95 -23.70 -11.15 -8.85
C ILE A 95 -23.70 -10.93 -7.32
N PHE A 96 -23.06 -11.82 -6.56
CA PHE A 96 -23.04 -11.78 -5.09
C PHE A 96 -21.65 -11.55 -4.50
N PHE A 97 -20.60 -12.06 -5.17
CA PHE A 97 -19.25 -12.10 -4.63
C PHE A 97 -18.22 -11.74 -5.68
N ALA A 98 -17.06 -11.33 -5.21
CA ALA A 98 -15.91 -11.01 -6.03
C ALA A 98 -14.70 -11.87 -5.68
N ASN A 99 -13.85 -12.05 -6.67
CA ASN A 99 -12.52 -12.61 -6.51
C ASN A 99 -11.51 -11.48 -6.67
N LEU A 100 -10.56 -11.38 -5.75
CA LEU A 100 -9.49 -10.40 -5.77
C LEU A 100 -8.16 -11.12 -5.98
N GLY A 101 -7.41 -10.70 -7.00
CA GLY A 101 -6.09 -11.23 -7.34
C GLY A 101 -5.02 -10.16 -7.37
N ILE A 102 -3.81 -10.51 -6.95
CA ILE A 102 -2.62 -9.64 -7.04
C ILE A 102 -1.56 -10.33 -7.89
N ILE A 103 -0.97 -9.55 -8.80
CA ILE A 103 0.11 -9.96 -9.69
C ILE A 103 1.40 -9.27 -9.23
N ASP A 104 2.43 -10.05 -8.91
CA ASP A 104 3.77 -9.57 -8.54
C ASP A 104 4.67 -9.45 -9.79
N PHE A 105 5.46 -8.37 -9.88
CA PHE A 105 6.47 -8.18 -10.94
C PHE A 105 7.48 -9.33 -11.02
N GLY A 106 7.84 -9.95 -9.89
CA GLY A 106 8.89 -10.98 -9.84
C GLY A 106 8.43 -12.40 -10.19
N PHE A 107 7.12 -12.64 -10.26
CA PHE A 107 6.56 -14.00 -10.34
C PHE A 107 5.27 -14.04 -11.17
N ALA A 108 5.41 -13.76 -12.47
CA ALA A 108 4.30 -13.76 -13.43
C ALA A 108 3.47 -15.06 -13.49
N GLY A 109 3.99 -16.17 -12.94
CA GLY A 109 3.31 -17.46 -12.90
C GLY A 109 2.36 -17.69 -11.71
N ASN A 110 2.42 -16.89 -10.64
CA ASN A 110 1.62 -17.12 -9.43
C ASN A 110 0.92 -15.83 -8.96
N SER A 111 -0.28 -15.57 -9.49
CA SER A 111 -1.21 -14.61 -8.88
C SER A 111 -1.70 -15.17 -7.54
N ILE A 112 -1.68 -14.37 -6.48
CA ILE A 112 -2.30 -14.76 -5.20
C ILE A 112 -3.73 -14.22 -5.19
N ASN A 113 -4.70 -15.11 -4.95
CA ASN A 113 -6.12 -14.81 -5.07
C ASN A 113 -6.86 -15.09 -3.76
N VAL A 114 -7.84 -14.24 -3.45
CA VAL A 114 -8.87 -14.50 -2.44
C VAL A 114 -10.23 -14.51 -3.12
N ASN A 115 -10.97 -15.59 -2.93
CA ASN A 115 -12.28 -15.78 -3.53
C ASN A 115 -13.41 -15.44 -2.55
N TYR A 116 -14.61 -15.28 -3.08
CA TYR A 116 -15.83 -15.11 -2.28
C TYR A 116 -15.82 -13.90 -1.33
N LEU A 117 -15.15 -12.81 -1.71
CA LEU A 117 -15.23 -11.53 -1.01
C LEU A 117 -16.56 -10.84 -1.35
N LYS A 118 -17.05 -9.97 -0.46
CA LYS A 118 -18.15 -9.07 -0.84
C LYS A 118 -17.67 -8.11 -1.91
N ASN A 119 -18.51 -7.84 -2.91
CA ASN A 119 -18.18 -6.96 -4.04
C ASN A 119 -17.65 -5.59 -3.58
N ASN A 120 -18.35 -4.96 -2.63
CA ASN A 120 -17.95 -3.66 -2.10
C ASN A 120 -16.60 -3.69 -1.37
N GLU A 121 -16.31 -4.76 -0.65
CA GLU A 121 -15.05 -4.95 0.07
C GLU A 121 -13.90 -5.19 -0.90
N ALA A 122 -14.08 -6.05 -1.90
CA ALA A 122 -13.07 -6.32 -2.93
C ALA A 122 -12.71 -5.07 -3.72
N LEU A 123 -13.71 -4.29 -4.18
CA LEU A 123 -13.50 -3.03 -4.89
C LEU A 123 -12.77 -2.00 -4.01
N LYS A 124 -13.18 -1.88 -2.74
CA LYS A 124 -12.53 -0.99 -1.78
C LYS A 124 -11.07 -1.36 -1.55
N VAL A 125 -10.78 -2.64 -1.36
CA VAL A 125 -9.41 -3.14 -1.21
C VAL A 125 -8.59 -2.82 -2.46
N ARG A 126 -9.12 -3.08 -3.66
CA ARG A 126 -8.43 -2.77 -4.92
C ARG A 126 -8.01 -1.31 -4.97
N ARG A 127 -8.94 -0.38 -4.72
CA ARG A 127 -8.66 1.06 -4.70
C ARG A 127 -7.57 1.41 -3.69
N ILE A 128 -7.64 0.87 -2.47
CA ILE A 128 -6.61 1.13 -1.46
C ILE A 128 -5.23 0.65 -1.92
N ILE A 129 -5.12 -0.58 -2.44
CA ILE A 129 -3.84 -1.13 -2.90
C ILE A 129 -3.32 -0.33 -4.09
N GLN A 130 -4.15 0.01 -5.06
CA GLN A 130 -3.75 0.84 -6.20
C GLN A 130 -3.24 2.20 -5.76
N GLY A 131 -3.92 2.88 -4.84
CA GLY A 131 -3.47 4.15 -4.29
C GLY A 131 -2.09 4.04 -3.61
N LEU A 132 -1.86 2.98 -2.83
CA LEU A 132 -0.56 2.72 -2.20
C LEU A 132 0.53 2.43 -3.25
N VAL A 133 0.22 1.69 -4.31
CA VAL A 133 1.15 1.42 -5.42
C VAL A 133 1.55 2.73 -6.12
N VAL A 134 0.59 3.63 -6.36
CA VAL A 134 0.86 4.96 -6.94
C VAL A 134 1.78 5.77 -6.03
N CYS A 135 1.49 5.84 -4.73
CA CYS A 135 2.36 6.53 -3.77
C CYS A 135 3.79 5.95 -3.78
N ALA A 136 3.90 4.62 -3.75
CA ALA A 136 5.19 3.94 -3.74
C ALA A 136 6.01 4.20 -5.02
N ARG A 137 5.35 4.23 -6.19
CA ARG A 137 6.00 4.53 -7.49
C ARG A 137 6.42 5.99 -7.62
N GLN A 138 5.65 6.92 -7.04
CA GLN A 138 5.96 8.35 -7.05
C GLN A 138 6.93 8.78 -5.93
N GLY A 139 7.34 7.85 -5.07
CA GLY A 139 8.22 8.17 -3.93
C GLY A 139 7.56 9.06 -2.88
N ILE A 140 6.22 9.05 -2.79
CA ILE A 140 5.47 9.83 -1.80
C ILE A 140 5.68 9.20 -0.43
N ASP A 141 6.14 10.00 0.52
CA ASP A 141 6.32 9.58 1.90
C ASP A 141 4.96 9.52 2.63
N ILE A 142 4.39 8.32 2.69
CA ILE A 142 3.11 8.02 3.34
C ILE A 142 3.16 8.08 4.88
N THR A 143 4.36 8.24 5.47
CA THR A 143 4.54 8.41 6.93
C THR A 143 4.05 9.77 7.42
N GLN A 144 3.91 10.75 6.54
CA GLN A 144 3.54 12.13 6.92
C GLN A 144 2.03 12.39 7.01
N PHE A 145 1.18 11.44 6.58
CA PHE A 145 -0.27 11.63 6.60
C PHE A 145 -0.89 11.24 7.94
N GLU A 146 -1.75 12.08 8.50
CA GLU A 146 -2.54 11.73 9.68
C GLU A 146 -3.49 10.55 9.40
N ALA A 147 -3.56 9.61 10.36
CA ALA A 147 -4.26 8.34 10.21
C ALA A 147 -5.76 8.49 9.92
N GLU A 148 -6.40 9.56 10.44
CA GLU A 148 -7.85 9.75 10.41
C GLU A 148 -8.40 9.93 8.99
N HIS A 149 -7.62 10.52 8.07
CA HIS A 149 -8.03 10.72 6.68
C HIS A 149 -7.20 9.96 5.65
N PHE A 150 -6.11 9.32 6.08
CA PHE A 150 -5.18 8.64 5.17
C PHE A 150 -5.87 7.58 4.31
N LYS A 151 -6.70 6.73 4.94
CA LYS A 151 -7.41 5.65 4.24
C LYS A 151 -8.33 6.17 3.12
N TYR A 152 -9.06 7.25 3.37
CA TYR A 152 -9.96 7.86 2.39
C TYR A 152 -9.18 8.47 1.22
N LYS A 153 -8.10 9.22 1.50
CA LYS A 153 -7.25 9.82 0.48
C LYS A 153 -6.60 8.78 -0.44
N ILE A 154 -6.13 7.68 0.14
CA ILE A 154 -5.54 6.57 -0.61
C ILE A 154 -6.60 5.83 -1.45
N GLU A 155 -7.80 5.60 -0.90
CA GLU A 155 -8.89 5.02 -1.68
C GLU A 155 -9.27 5.89 -2.89
N LEU A 156 -9.35 7.22 -2.71
CA LEU A 156 -9.62 8.16 -3.80
C LEU A 156 -8.50 8.17 -4.85
N LEU A 157 -7.25 8.09 -4.41
CA LEU A 157 -6.09 8.07 -5.32
C LEU A 157 -6.07 6.84 -6.22
N GLY A 158 -6.53 5.69 -5.71
CA GLY A 158 -6.63 4.46 -6.48
C GLY A 158 -7.97 4.29 -7.20
N GLU A 159 -8.84 5.30 -7.20
CA GLU A 159 -10.09 5.25 -7.96
C GLU A 159 -9.83 5.51 -9.44
N GLU A 160 -10.11 4.52 -10.28
CA GLU A 160 -10.14 4.70 -11.73
C GLU A 160 -11.53 5.17 -12.14
N LYS A 161 -11.61 6.28 -12.88
CA LYS A 161 -12.83 6.65 -13.61
C LYS A 161 -12.96 5.70 -14.78
N VAL A 162 -13.73 4.63 -14.60
CA VAL A 162 -14.17 3.81 -15.72
C VAL A 162 -15.19 4.65 -16.49
N GLU A 163 -14.78 5.26 -17.60
CA GLU A 163 -15.73 5.81 -18.56
C GLU A 163 -16.50 4.63 -19.17
N ASP A 164 -17.81 4.58 -18.89
CA ASP A 164 -18.70 3.54 -19.39
C ASP A 164 -18.69 3.53 -20.93
N LEU A 165 -17.96 2.60 -21.53
CA LEU A 165 -17.98 2.34 -22.98
C LEU A 165 -19.28 1.68 -23.47
N SER A 166 -20.32 1.59 -22.61
CA SER A 166 -21.64 1.03 -22.95
C SER A 166 -22.44 1.87 -23.96
N GLY A 167 -21.96 3.07 -24.33
CA GLY A 167 -22.61 3.97 -25.29
C GLY A 167 -22.24 3.77 -26.78
N SER A 168 -21.42 2.80 -27.15
CA SER A 168 -20.91 2.69 -28.53
C SER A 168 -21.03 1.30 -29.15
N LEU A 169 -22.27 0.81 -29.27
CA LEU A 169 -22.58 -0.19 -30.30
C LEU A 169 -23.48 0.47 -31.37
N PRO A 170 -22.99 0.71 -32.59
CA PRO A 170 -23.88 1.05 -33.69
C PRO A 170 -24.73 -0.18 -34.00
N VAL A 171 -26.03 -0.08 -33.70
CA VAL A 171 -27.03 -1.00 -34.26
C VAL A 171 -27.00 -0.78 -35.77
N LYS A 172 -26.55 -1.79 -36.51
CA LYS A 172 -26.77 -1.91 -37.95
C LYS A 172 -28.13 -2.52 -38.20
#